data_AF-A0A844CHT3-F1
#
_entry.id   AF-A0A844CHT3-F1
#
_cell.length_a   1.000
_cell.length_b   1.000
_cell.length_c   1.000
_cell.angle_alpha   90.00
_cell.angle_beta   90.00
_cell.angle_gamma   90.00
#
_symmetry.space_group_name_H-M   'P 1'
#
loop_
_entity.id
_entity.type
_entity.pdbx_description
1 polymer ?
#
loop_
_entity_poly.entity_id
_entity_poly.type
_entity_poly.pdbx_seq_one_letter_code
_entity_poly.pdbx_strand_id
1 'polypeptide(L)'
;MACTTKIDYTPQVSEKPLGLPQITQGWQAALNIAKATGRPLPAVAANAPDAPTKAPEDNANARIGLTKGAVIETLDGPKPVENLKPGDLLRTGSGAYRPLRHVFRVELDAPRRAIRINAEALGPGLPEKGIRLPRDQQIHVTSDIARRMFGHEGALVPAHLLTALPGIAAARVKDRVHYLLLMDRQDTVLTRGVPTETLAPCARNLDLVPAHLRRAITRLYPGFGQDKPKAARHLNVPKTKRQKRLVHKHANSGTPLLGDDPAPEDHKTG
;
A
#
# COMPACT_ATOMS: atom_id res chain seq x y z
N MET A 1 -23.46 2.87 -8.57
CA MET A 1 -23.51 3.65 -7.30
C MET A 1 -22.10 3.98 -6.83
N ALA A 2 -21.93 5.12 -6.18
CA ALA A 2 -20.69 5.87 -6.09
C ALA A 2 -20.08 5.90 -4.67
N CYS A 3 -18.82 5.45 -4.46
CA CYS A 3 -17.89 6.07 -3.50
C CYS A 3 -17.87 7.57 -3.79
N THR A 4 -18.56 8.31 -2.94
CA THR A 4 -18.81 9.75 -3.10
C THR A 4 -18.35 10.51 -1.86
N THR A 5 -17.49 9.93 -1.05
CA THR A 5 -16.84 10.69 0.01
C THR A 5 -15.67 11.42 -0.65
N LYS A 6 -15.94 12.59 -1.22
CA LYS A 6 -14.92 13.63 -1.28
C LYS A 6 -14.55 13.88 0.19
N ILE A 7 -13.37 13.42 0.60
CA ILE A 7 -12.79 13.84 1.86
C ILE A 7 -12.36 15.29 1.61
N ASP A 8 -13.29 16.22 1.82
CA ASP A 8 -12.98 17.63 1.87
C ASP A 8 -12.21 17.83 3.18
N TYR A 9 -10.89 17.77 3.08
CA TYR A 9 -10.02 18.22 4.16
C TYR A 9 -10.10 19.74 4.18
N THR A 10 -11.03 20.26 4.97
CA THR A 10 -10.90 21.60 5.52
C THR A 10 -9.99 21.45 6.74
N PRO A 11 -8.79 22.07 6.79
CA PRO A 11 -7.97 22.05 7.98
C PRO A 11 -8.71 22.78 9.09
N GLN A 12 -9.52 22.06 9.87
CA GLN A 12 -10.02 22.59 11.11
C GLN A 12 -9.03 22.22 12.22
N VAL A 13 -8.45 23.30 12.75
CA VAL A 13 -7.67 23.40 13.97
C VAL A 13 -6.18 23.03 13.85
N SER A 14 -5.38 24.03 14.24
CA SER A 14 -3.96 24.01 14.52
C SER A 14 -3.61 23.05 15.67
N GLU A 15 -3.72 21.74 15.42
CA GLU A 15 -3.04 20.75 16.26
C GLU A 15 -1.96 20.05 15.46
N LYS A 16 -0.77 19.99 16.05
CA LYS A 16 0.38 19.27 15.50
C LYS A 16 -0.06 17.81 15.31
N PRO A 17 -0.10 17.27 14.08
CA PRO A 17 -0.59 15.92 13.84
C PRO A 17 0.23 14.94 14.68
N LEU A 18 -0.48 14.18 15.53
CA LEU A 18 0.14 13.17 16.37
C LEU A 18 0.86 12.15 15.48
N GLY A 19 2.13 11.88 15.81
CA GLY A 19 2.86 10.80 15.16
C GLY A 19 2.24 9.45 15.51
N LEU A 20 2.34 8.47 14.62
CA LEU A 20 1.89 7.10 14.85
C LEU A 20 2.39 6.45 16.15
N PRO A 21 3.62 6.72 16.64
CA PRO A 21 4.03 6.25 17.97
C PRO A 21 3.09 6.75 19.08
N GLN A 22 2.65 8.00 19.01
CA GLN A 22 1.74 8.61 19.98
C GLN A 22 0.31 8.07 19.84
N ILE A 23 -0.12 7.78 18.60
CA ILE A 23 -1.42 7.19 18.31
C ILE A 23 -1.49 5.73 18.78
N THR A 24 -0.46 4.92 18.49
CA THR A 24 -0.38 3.52 18.89
C THR A 24 -0.28 3.41 20.41
N GLN A 25 0.57 4.23 21.05
CA GLN A 25 0.73 4.26 22.50
C GLN A 25 -0.55 4.70 23.21
N GLY A 26 -1.18 5.78 22.74
CA GLY A 26 -2.45 6.26 23.30
C GLY A 26 -3.61 5.28 23.10
N TRP A 27 -3.60 4.53 21.99
CA TRP A 27 -4.63 3.53 21.74
C TRP A 27 -4.45 2.24 22.55
N GLN A 28 -3.20 1.80 22.74
CA GLN A 28 -2.89 0.67 23.60
C GLN A 28 -3.28 0.99 25.05
N ALA A 29 -3.01 2.21 25.51
CA ALA A 29 -3.45 2.69 26.81
C ALA A 29 -4.99 2.66 26.96
N ALA A 30 -5.73 3.25 26.01
CA ALA A 30 -7.20 3.26 26.04
C ALA A 30 -7.83 1.85 26.03
N LEU A 31 -7.27 0.92 25.27
CA LEU A 31 -7.72 -0.48 25.23
C LEU A 31 -7.67 -1.18 26.58
N ASN A 32 -6.60 -0.90 27.29
CA ASN A 32 -6.26 -1.58 28.51
C ASN A 32 -7.16 -1.14 29.68
N ILE A 33 -7.43 0.16 29.76
CA ILE A 33 -8.38 0.74 30.71
C ILE A 33 -9.81 0.25 30.42
N ALA A 34 -10.20 0.16 29.14
CA ALA A 34 -11.51 -0.37 28.74
C ALA A 34 -11.74 -1.81 29.25
N LYS A 35 -10.71 -2.67 29.13
CA LYS A 35 -10.77 -4.04 29.64
C LYS A 35 -10.82 -4.11 31.16
N ALA A 36 -10.06 -3.26 31.85
CA ALA A 36 -10.02 -3.23 33.31
C ALA A 36 -11.32 -2.69 33.93
N THR A 37 -11.98 -1.75 33.26
CA THR A 37 -13.15 -1.05 33.80
C THR A 37 -14.49 -1.55 33.25
N GLY A 38 -14.47 -2.47 32.28
CA GLY A 38 -15.67 -2.92 31.57
C GLY A 38 -16.33 -1.84 30.68
N ARG A 39 -15.71 -0.66 30.56
CA ARG A 39 -16.23 0.45 29.76
C ARG A 39 -15.90 0.25 28.28
N PRO A 40 -16.82 0.61 27.36
CA PRO A 40 -16.56 0.51 25.94
C PRO A 40 -15.46 1.49 25.51
N LEU A 41 -14.61 1.08 24.57
CA LEU A 41 -13.47 1.86 24.03
C LEU A 41 -13.75 3.34 23.71
N PRO A 42 -14.91 3.75 23.16
CA PRO A 42 -15.24 5.15 22.92
C PRO A 42 -15.35 6.01 24.19
N ALA A 43 -15.55 5.38 25.35
CA ALA A 43 -15.71 6.04 26.64
C ALA A 43 -14.40 6.15 27.44
N VAL A 44 -13.25 5.81 26.82
CA VAL A 44 -11.97 5.66 27.50
C VAL A 44 -10.90 6.52 26.82
N ALA A 45 -10.30 7.44 27.58
CA ALA A 45 -9.25 8.33 27.11
C ALA A 45 -7.88 7.65 27.05
N ALA A 46 -7.05 8.06 26.09
CA ALA A 46 -5.71 7.53 25.80
C ALA A 46 -4.67 7.68 26.93
N ASN A 47 -5.00 8.37 28.03
CA ASN A 47 -4.05 8.81 29.06
C ASN A 47 -4.37 8.30 30.49
N ALA A 48 -5.19 7.26 30.69
CA ALA A 48 -5.45 6.79 32.05
C ALA A 48 -4.32 5.87 32.59
N PRO A 49 -4.03 5.92 33.90
CA PRO A 49 -2.73 5.54 34.47
C PRO A 49 -2.39 4.03 34.47
N ASP A 50 -3.33 3.11 34.18
CA ASP A 50 -3.18 1.68 34.55
C ASP A 50 -3.31 0.68 33.38
N ALA A 51 -2.42 0.73 32.38
CA ALA A 51 -2.55 -0.05 31.15
C ALA A 51 -1.62 -1.30 31.02
N PRO A 52 -2.10 -2.58 30.85
CA PRO A 52 -1.24 -3.77 30.73
C PRO A 52 -0.62 -4.09 29.34
N THR A 53 0.53 -4.76 29.32
CA THR A 53 1.56 -4.54 28.29
C THR A 53 1.69 -5.52 27.12
N LYS A 54 0.76 -6.42 26.73
CA LYS A 54 1.02 -7.30 25.55
C LYS A 54 -0.18 -7.90 24.80
N ALA A 55 -0.05 -7.99 23.46
CA ALA A 55 -0.93 -8.70 22.51
C ALA A 55 -0.10 -9.50 21.47
N PRO A 56 -0.66 -10.48 20.74
CA PRO A 56 0.10 -11.51 20.00
C PRO A 56 0.83 -11.02 18.74
N GLU A 57 2.03 -11.56 18.50
CA GLU A 57 3.11 -10.98 17.67
C GLU A 57 2.88 -10.92 16.14
N ASP A 58 2.03 -11.79 15.57
CA ASP A 58 1.89 -11.88 14.09
C ASP A 58 0.86 -10.93 13.47
N ASN A 59 -0.04 -10.36 14.28
CA ASN A 59 -1.08 -9.42 13.83
C ASN A 59 -0.81 -7.97 14.30
N ALA A 60 0.36 -7.73 14.91
CA ALA A 60 0.73 -6.45 15.48
C ALA A 60 1.35 -5.46 14.46
N ASN A 61 1.66 -5.89 13.24
CA ASN A 61 2.51 -5.10 12.33
C ASN A 61 2.00 -5.05 10.88
N ALA A 62 2.18 -3.91 10.22
CA ALA A 62 1.79 -3.73 8.81
C ALA A 62 2.53 -4.67 7.87
N ARG A 63 1.79 -5.33 6.98
CA ARG A 63 2.32 -6.31 6.01
C ARG A 63 2.60 -5.72 4.63
N ILE A 64 2.19 -4.47 4.44
CA ILE A 64 2.38 -3.63 3.25
C ILE A 64 3.10 -2.33 3.63
N GLY A 65 3.42 -1.50 2.63
CA GLY A 65 4.07 -0.22 2.79
C GLY A 65 5.38 -0.11 2.02
N LEU A 66 5.94 1.09 2.04
CA LEU A 66 7.19 1.41 1.40
C LEU A 66 8.28 1.62 2.46
N THR A 67 9.51 1.24 2.14
CA THR A 67 10.65 1.45 3.04
C THR A 67 11.20 2.87 2.88
N LYS A 68 11.87 3.39 3.91
CA LYS A 68 12.54 4.70 3.83
C LYS A 68 13.46 4.77 2.60
N GLY A 69 13.46 5.90 1.91
CA GLY A 69 14.22 6.12 0.69
C GLY A 69 13.60 5.49 -0.57
N ALA A 70 12.44 4.82 -0.46
CA ALA A 70 11.65 4.48 -1.64
C ALA A 70 11.28 5.76 -2.39
N VAL A 71 11.55 5.82 -3.68
CA VAL A 71 11.33 7.02 -4.51
C VAL A 71 10.03 6.86 -5.27
N ILE A 72 9.15 7.86 -5.16
CA ILE A 72 7.83 7.91 -5.76
C ILE A 72 7.79 8.99 -6.83
N GLU A 73 7.25 8.65 -7.99
CA GLU A 73 7.02 9.63 -9.06
C GLU A 73 5.89 10.58 -8.67
N THR A 74 6.19 11.87 -8.66
CA THR A 74 5.22 12.94 -8.38
C THR A 74 5.22 13.94 -9.53
N LEU A 75 4.20 14.79 -9.60
CA LEU A 75 4.10 15.82 -10.63
C LEU A 75 5.32 16.76 -10.64
N ASP A 76 5.85 17.07 -9.46
CA ASP A 76 7.01 17.96 -9.28
C ASP A 76 8.36 17.20 -9.36
N GLY A 77 8.33 15.97 -9.89
CA GLY A 77 9.49 15.09 -9.99
C GLY A 77 9.55 14.01 -8.89
N PRO A 78 10.57 13.12 -8.93
CA PRO A 78 10.67 12.01 -7.99
C PRO A 78 10.94 12.48 -6.56
N LYS A 79 10.13 12.07 -5.59
CA LYS A 79 10.30 12.36 -4.16
C LYS A 79 10.53 11.08 -3.35
N PRO A 80 11.47 11.06 -2.38
CA PRO A 80 11.54 9.96 -1.43
C PRO A 80 10.29 9.95 -0.55
N VAL A 81 9.84 8.76 -0.18
CA VAL A 81 8.55 8.53 0.48
C VAL A 81 8.40 9.27 1.81
N GLU A 82 9.49 9.43 2.55
CA GLU A 82 9.53 10.20 3.80
C GLU A 82 9.32 11.70 3.64
N ASN A 83 9.48 12.24 2.42
CA ASN A 83 9.31 13.65 2.11
C ASN A 83 7.93 13.96 1.49
N LEU A 84 7.12 12.93 1.21
CA LEU A 84 5.78 13.12 0.69
C LEU A 84 4.86 13.78 1.72
N LYS A 85 3.95 14.63 1.22
CA LYS A 85 2.97 15.35 2.03
C LYS A 85 1.57 15.16 1.47
N PRO A 86 0.52 15.23 2.32
CA PRO A 86 -0.85 15.36 1.84
C PRO A 86 -0.97 16.46 0.78
N GLY A 87 -1.68 16.17 -0.31
CA GLY A 87 -1.83 17.05 -1.47
C GLY A 87 -0.83 16.79 -2.60
N ASP A 88 0.29 16.12 -2.34
CA ASP A 88 1.25 15.75 -3.40
C ASP A 88 0.53 14.94 -4.51
N LEU A 89 0.74 15.33 -5.76
CA LEU A 89 0.19 14.64 -6.92
C LEU A 89 1.10 13.50 -7.34
N LEU A 90 0.69 12.26 -7.06
CA LEU A 90 1.47 11.05 -7.36
C LEU A 90 1.08 10.49 -8.72
N ARG A 91 2.07 10.06 -9.51
CA ARG A 91 1.82 9.39 -10.78
C ARG A 91 1.37 7.95 -10.53
N THR A 92 0.24 7.57 -11.11
CA THR A 92 -0.33 6.23 -10.98
C THR A 92 0.12 5.29 -12.08
N GLY A 93 -0.07 3.98 -11.89
CA GLY A 93 0.21 2.97 -12.92
C GLY A 93 -0.59 3.17 -14.21
N SER A 94 -1.72 3.89 -14.17
CA SER A 94 -2.50 4.27 -15.36
C SER A 94 -1.99 5.54 -16.05
N GLY A 95 -0.90 6.14 -15.57
CA GLY A 95 -0.36 7.41 -16.06
C GLY A 95 -1.07 8.67 -15.55
N ALA A 96 -2.12 8.55 -14.72
CA ALA A 96 -2.80 9.71 -14.16
C ALA A 96 -2.05 10.27 -12.95
N TYR A 97 -2.24 11.55 -12.65
CA TYR A 97 -1.79 12.13 -11.38
C TYR A 97 -2.96 12.19 -10.39
N ARG A 98 -2.73 11.74 -9.16
CA ARG A 98 -3.76 11.66 -8.12
C ARG A 98 -3.23 12.24 -6.81
N PRO A 99 -4.06 13.00 -6.06
CA PRO A 99 -3.65 13.58 -4.80
C PRO A 99 -3.46 12.51 -3.74
N LEU A 100 -2.32 12.57 -3.06
CA LEU A 100 -2.05 11.83 -1.84
C LEU A 100 -2.88 12.42 -0.71
N ARG A 101 -3.66 11.58 -0.03
CA ARG A 101 -4.47 12.04 1.12
C ARG A 101 -3.68 12.05 2.41
N HIS A 102 -2.86 11.03 2.61
CA HIS A 102 -2.05 10.94 3.81
C HIS A 102 -0.86 10.01 3.64
N VAL A 103 0.16 10.22 4.46
CA VAL A 103 1.33 9.33 4.59
C VAL A 103 1.43 8.87 6.04
N PHE A 104 1.21 7.58 6.29
CA PHE A 104 1.37 7.01 7.62
C PHE A 104 2.78 6.44 7.79
N ARG A 105 3.56 6.98 8.73
CA ARG A 105 4.85 6.42 9.17
C ARG A 105 4.64 5.36 10.26
N VAL A 106 4.62 4.09 9.88
CA VAL A 106 4.43 2.95 10.78
C VAL A 106 5.78 2.42 11.24
N GLU A 107 5.98 2.32 12.54
CA GLU A 107 7.15 1.67 13.12
C GLU A 107 6.81 0.22 13.47
N LEU A 108 7.65 -0.71 13.03
CA LEU A 108 7.47 -2.13 13.24
C LEU A 108 8.17 -2.57 14.53
N ASP A 109 7.61 -3.55 15.23
CA ASP A 109 8.20 -4.09 16.47
C ASP A 109 9.52 -4.84 16.24
N ALA A 110 9.74 -5.33 15.03
CA ALA A 110 10.97 -6.01 14.64
C ALA A 110 11.30 -5.80 13.16
N PRO A 111 12.59 -5.87 12.77
CA PRO A 111 13.00 -5.94 11.37
C PRO A 111 12.29 -7.09 10.64
N ARG A 112 11.67 -6.80 9.49
CA ARG A 112 10.93 -7.82 8.72
C ARG A 112 11.68 -8.31 7.49
N ARG A 113 11.32 -9.52 7.06
CA ARG A 113 11.69 -10.06 5.76
C ARG A 113 11.01 -9.20 4.69
N ALA A 114 11.80 -8.64 3.78
CA ALA A 114 11.35 -7.95 2.59
C ALA A 114 11.67 -8.78 1.36
N ILE A 115 11.19 -8.33 0.21
CA ILE A 115 11.61 -8.79 -1.10
C ILE A 115 12.44 -7.68 -1.73
N ARG A 116 13.68 -8.02 -2.08
CA ARG A 116 14.54 -7.18 -2.90
C ARG A 116 14.26 -7.52 -4.36
N ILE A 117 14.01 -6.48 -5.14
CA ILE A 117 13.84 -6.53 -6.59
C ILE A 117 15.01 -5.73 -7.17
N ASN A 118 15.89 -6.37 -7.92
CA ASN A 118 17.04 -5.70 -8.55
C ASN A 118 16.58 -4.75 -9.66
N ALA A 119 17.46 -3.86 -10.09
CA ALA A 119 17.23 -3.08 -11.29
C ALA A 119 16.92 -4.01 -12.48
N GLU A 120 16.01 -3.58 -13.36
CA GLU A 120 15.60 -4.30 -14.58
C GLU A 120 14.98 -5.70 -14.37
N ALA A 121 14.72 -6.12 -13.12
CA ALA A 121 14.20 -7.45 -12.82
C ALA A 121 12.71 -7.65 -13.15
N LEU A 122 11.96 -6.58 -13.40
CA LEU A 122 10.53 -6.63 -13.74
C LEU A 122 10.26 -6.34 -15.22
N GLY A 123 11.23 -5.75 -15.92
CA GLY A 123 11.19 -5.48 -17.35
C GLY A 123 12.30 -4.53 -17.77
N PRO A 124 12.40 -4.20 -19.06
CA PRO A 124 13.42 -3.31 -19.58
C PRO A 124 13.43 -1.97 -18.82
N GLY A 125 14.56 -1.63 -18.19
CA GLY A 125 14.70 -0.43 -17.38
C GLY A 125 13.90 -0.40 -16.08
N LEU A 126 13.25 -1.50 -15.66
CA LEU A 126 12.31 -1.53 -14.53
C LEU A 126 12.63 -2.61 -13.47
N PRO A 127 12.75 -2.22 -12.19
CA PRO A 127 12.87 -0.86 -11.69
C PRO A 127 14.16 -0.19 -12.21
N GLU A 128 14.17 1.14 -12.31
CA GLU A 128 15.36 1.92 -12.72
C GLU A 128 16.56 1.65 -11.78
N LYS A 129 16.26 1.51 -10.49
CA LYS A 129 17.20 1.11 -9.45
C LYS A 129 16.51 0.18 -8.49
N GLY A 130 17.22 -0.84 -7.99
CA GLY A 130 16.63 -1.86 -7.14
C GLY A 130 15.82 -1.32 -5.95
N ILE A 131 14.67 -1.95 -5.68
CA ILE A 131 13.72 -1.59 -4.62
C ILE A 131 13.58 -2.72 -3.59
N ARG A 132 13.12 -2.36 -2.39
CA ARG A 132 12.78 -3.32 -1.34
C ARG A 132 11.35 -3.09 -0.89
N LEU A 133 10.55 -4.15 -0.98
CA LEU A 133 9.13 -4.10 -0.63
C LEU A 133 8.80 -5.16 0.42
N PRO A 134 7.82 -4.92 1.31
CA PRO A 134 7.25 -5.95 2.15
C PRO A 134 6.72 -7.13 1.34
N ARG A 135 6.68 -8.33 1.94
CA ARG A 135 6.30 -9.56 1.24
C ARG A 135 4.91 -9.53 0.61
N ASP A 136 3.96 -8.86 1.25
CA ASP A 136 2.56 -8.81 0.81
C ASP A 136 2.24 -7.53 0.03
N GLN A 137 3.22 -6.65 -0.18
CA GLN A 137 3.08 -5.49 -1.04
C GLN A 137 2.75 -5.95 -2.46
N GLN A 138 1.62 -5.45 -2.99
CA GLN A 138 1.17 -5.81 -4.32
C GLN A 138 1.87 -4.94 -5.37
N ILE A 139 2.27 -5.59 -6.46
CA ILE A 139 2.77 -4.97 -7.69
C ILE A 139 1.75 -5.26 -8.79
N HIS A 140 1.42 -4.24 -9.58
CA HIS A 140 0.48 -4.37 -10.69
C HIS A 140 1.20 -4.82 -11.96
N VAL A 141 0.99 -6.08 -12.33
CA VAL A 141 1.57 -6.70 -13.52
C VAL A 141 0.64 -6.47 -14.71
N THR A 142 1.16 -5.80 -15.74
CA THR A 142 0.40 -5.33 -16.91
C THR A 142 0.90 -5.90 -18.24
N SER A 143 1.78 -6.90 -18.21
CA SER A 143 2.26 -7.64 -19.38
C SER A 143 1.14 -8.23 -20.23
N ASP A 144 1.43 -8.51 -21.50
CA ASP A 144 0.51 -9.22 -22.40
C ASP A 144 0.02 -10.56 -21.83
N ILE A 145 0.90 -11.29 -21.12
CA ILE A 145 0.53 -12.55 -20.47
C ILE A 145 -0.51 -12.31 -19.38
N ALA A 146 -0.31 -11.28 -18.55
CA ALA A 146 -1.27 -10.90 -17.52
C ALA A 146 -2.60 -10.48 -18.15
N ARG A 147 -2.57 -9.67 -19.22
CA ARG A 147 -3.77 -9.21 -19.91
C ARG A 147 -4.58 -10.36 -20.51
N ARG A 148 -3.93 -11.31 -21.18
CA ARG A 148 -4.58 -12.52 -21.72
C ARG A 148 -5.18 -13.41 -20.62
N MET A 149 -4.55 -13.45 -19.44
CA MET A 149 -5.03 -14.29 -18.34
C MET A 149 -6.15 -13.63 -17.52
N PHE A 150 -6.15 -12.31 -17.41
CA PHE A 150 -6.92 -11.58 -16.39
C PHE A 150 -7.74 -10.40 -16.92
N GLY A 151 -7.71 -10.16 -18.23
CA GLY A 151 -8.33 -9.00 -18.89
C GLY A 151 -7.36 -7.83 -19.02
N HIS A 152 -7.73 -6.81 -19.80
CA HIS A 152 -6.87 -5.66 -20.15
C HIS A 152 -6.22 -4.95 -18.95
N GLU A 153 -6.85 -4.99 -17.79
CA GLU A 153 -6.34 -4.39 -16.56
C GLU A 153 -5.17 -5.17 -15.94
N GLY A 154 -4.80 -6.37 -16.41
CA GLY A 154 -3.71 -7.15 -15.82
C GLY A 154 -4.03 -7.72 -14.42
N ALA A 155 -3.04 -7.80 -13.53
CA ALA A 155 -3.23 -8.35 -12.18
C ALA A 155 -2.26 -7.81 -11.12
N LEU A 156 -2.75 -7.63 -9.90
CA LEU A 156 -1.94 -7.46 -8.70
C LEU A 156 -1.33 -8.79 -8.26
N VAL A 157 -0.03 -8.77 -8.00
CA VAL A 157 0.74 -9.91 -7.51
C VAL A 157 1.59 -9.48 -6.30
N PRO A 158 1.51 -10.19 -5.16
CA PRO A 158 2.33 -9.85 -4.00
C PRO A 158 3.80 -10.15 -4.29
N ALA A 159 4.69 -9.27 -3.83
CA ALA A 159 6.12 -9.33 -4.13
C ALA A 159 6.76 -10.70 -3.81
N HIS A 160 6.32 -11.39 -2.75
CA HIS A 160 6.89 -12.68 -2.39
C HIS A 160 6.61 -13.81 -3.39
N LEU A 161 5.59 -13.69 -4.25
CA LEU A 161 5.36 -14.68 -5.31
C LEU A 161 6.32 -14.48 -6.49
N LEU A 162 6.89 -13.28 -6.64
CA LEU A 162 7.81 -12.95 -7.73
C LEU A 162 9.23 -13.50 -7.51
N THR A 163 9.54 -14.07 -6.35
CA THR A 163 10.87 -14.63 -6.04
C THR A 163 11.24 -15.85 -6.89
N ALA A 164 10.33 -16.35 -7.71
CA ALA A 164 10.62 -17.38 -8.72
C ALA A 164 11.26 -16.79 -9.99
N LEU A 165 11.36 -15.47 -10.10
CA LEU A 165 11.94 -14.77 -11.25
C LEU A 165 13.39 -14.33 -10.96
N PRO A 166 14.26 -14.26 -11.99
CA PRO A 166 15.62 -13.77 -11.84
C PRO A 166 15.67 -12.35 -11.24
N GLY A 167 16.68 -12.08 -10.41
CA GLY A 167 16.88 -10.75 -9.82
C GLY A 167 15.92 -10.38 -8.67
N ILE A 168 15.03 -11.30 -8.26
CA ILE A 168 14.07 -11.08 -7.15
C ILE A 168 14.33 -12.09 -6.04
N ALA A 169 14.61 -11.61 -4.82
CA ALA A 169 14.98 -12.47 -3.71
C ALA A 169 14.48 -11.96 -2.36
N ALA A 170 14.30 -12.86 -1.40
CA ALA A 170 14.08 -12.47 -0.01
C ALA A 170 15.30 -11.69 0.53
N ALA A 171 15.04 -10.66 1.31
CA ALA A 171 16.05 -9.83 1.96
C ALA A 171 15.63 -9.52 3.40
N ARG A 172 16.60 -9.14 4.23
CA ARG A 172 16.33 -8.54 5.54
C ARG A 172 16.51 -7.02 5.43
N VAL A 173 15.57 -6.27 5.98
CA VAL A 173 15.68 -4.80 6.08
C VAL A 173 15.91 -4.47 7.54
N LYS A 174 16.98 -3.72 7.83
CA LYS A 174 17.27 -3.25 9.19
C LYS A 174 16.32 -2.15 9.63
N ASP A 175 15.86 -1.35 8.67
CA ASP A 175 14.88 -0.31 8.91
C ASP A 175 13.55 -0.93 9.36
N ARG A 176 13.01 -0.36 10.43
CA ARG A 176 11.75 -0.76 11.06
C ARG A 176 10.62 0.19 10.67
N VAL A 177 10.86 1.16 9.79
CA VAL A 177 9.88 2.16 9.39
C VAL A 177 9.31 1.81 8.02
N HIS A 178 7.99 1.68 7.97
CA HIS A 178 7.21 1.57 6.74
C HIS A 178 6.34 2.81 6.56
N TYR A 179 6.17 3.23 5.31
CA TYR A 179 5.29 4.31 4.91
C TYR A 179 4.07 3.75 4.17
N LEU A 180 2.87 4.01 4.68
CA LEU A 180 1.61 3.66 4.01
C LEU A 180 1.04 4.91 3.34
N LEU A 181 0.84 4.86 2.03
CA LEU A 181 0.27 5.95 1.26
C LEU A 181 -1.24 5.75 1.15
N LEU A 182 -2.03 6.71 1.63
CA LEU A 182 -3.48 6.69 1.57
C LEU A 182 -3.97 7.53 0.40
N MET A 183 -4.80 6.94 -0.46
CA MET A 183 -5.47 7.60 -1.59
C MET A 183 -6.99 7.47 -1.46
N ASP A 184 -7.74 8.24 -2.24
CA ASP A 184 -9.22 8.19 -2.22
C ASP A 184 -9.82 6.87 -2.70
N ARG A 185 -9.10 6.19 -3.59
CA ARG A 185 -9.53 4.96 -4.25
C ARG A 185 -8.34 4.03 -4.33
N GLN A 186 -8.61 2.73 -4.41
CA GLN A 186 -7.57 1.74 -4.61
C GLN A 186 -6.91 2.00 -5.97
N ASP A 187 -5.61 2.24 -5.95
CA ASP A 187 -4.80 2.56 -7.13
C ASP A 187 -3.36 2.08 -6.88
N THR A 188 -2.52 2.20 -7.89
CA THR A 188 -1.07 2.01 -7.76
C THR A 188 -0.35 3.32 -8.00
N VAL A 189 0.80 3.52 -7.35
CA VAL A 189 1.71 4.62 -7.63
C VAL A 189 3.04 4.07 -8.15
N LEU A 190 3.73 4.85 -8.98
CA LEU A 190 5.02 4.44 -9.52
C LEU A 190 6.12 4.65 -8.49
N THR A 191 6.62 3.54 -7.96
CA THR A 191 7.83 3.48 -7.12
C THR A 191 9.01 3.09 -8.01
N ARG A 192 9.79 4.08 -8.47
CA ARG A 192 10.85 3.90 -9.49
C ARG A 192 10.35 3.15 -10.74
N GLY A 193 9.28 3.64 -11.34
CA GLY A 193 8.62 3.02 -12.49
C GLY A 193 7.81 1.74 -12.19
N VAL A 194 7.84 1.21 -10.96
CA VAL A 194 7.08 0.01 -10.60
C VAL A 194 5.72 0.40 -10.01
N PRO A 195 4.59 -0.03 -10.62
CA PRO A 195 3.26 0.28 -10.09
C PRO A 195 2.99 -0.56 -8.83
N THR A 196 3.12 0.08 -7.68
CA THR A 196 2.92 -0.52 -6.36
C THR A 196 1.59 -0.06 -5.75
N GLU A 197 0.81 -0.99 -5.23
CA GLU A 197 -0.52 -0.71 -4.66
C GLU A 197 -0.44 0.22 -3.43
N THR A 198 -1.34 1.21 -3.38
CA THR A 198 -1.52 2.09 -2.21
C THR A 198 -2.70 1.66 -1.34
N LEU A 199 -2.75 2.22 -0.12
CA LEU A 199 -3.90 2.04 0.75
C LEU A 199 -5.05 2.94 0.27
N ALA A 200 -6.27 2.42 0.36
CA ALA A 200 -7.47 3.21 0.13
C ALA A 200 -8.58 2.83 1.11
N PRO A 201 -9.51 3.76 1.41
CA PRO A 201 -10.72 3.42 2.14
C PRO A 201 -11.42 2.22 1.51
N CYS A 202 -11.79 1.26 2.35
CA CYS A 202 -12.62 0.10 1.99
C CYS A 202 -12.03 -0.83 0.93
N ALA A 203 -10.71 -0.73 0.68
CA ALA A 203 -9.97 -1.65 -0.16
C ALA A 203 -9.62 -2.95 0.59
N ARG A 204 -9.47 -4.03 -0.17
CA ARG A 204 -9.11 -5.37 0.37
C ARG A 204 -7.81 -5.34 1.18
N ASN A 205 -6.90 -4.45 0.83
CA ASN A 205 -5.60 -4.35 1.50
C ASN A 205 -5.66 -3.77 2.91
N LEU A 206 -6.83 -3.32 3.39
CA LEU A 206 -7.05 -2.94 4.80
C LEU A 206 -6.86 -4.09 5.78
N ASP A 207 -7.03 -5.34 5.35
CA ASP A 207 -6.73 -6.51 6.19
C ASP A 207 -5.23 -6.80 6.31
N LEU A 208 -4.41 -6.14 5.49
CA LEU A 208 -2.95 -6.18 5.60
C LEU A 208 -2.40 -5.12 6.55
N VAL A 209 -3.29 -4.27 7.08
CA VAL A 209 -3.03 -3.27 8.11
C VAL A 209 -3.58 -3.78 9.45
N PRO A 210 -2.79 -3.80 10.55
CA PRO A 210 -3.23 -4.26 11.85
C PRO A 210 -4.53 -3.60 12.31
N ALA A 211 -5.39 -4.35 13.00
CA ALA A 211 -6.70 -3.89 13.42
C ALA A 211 -6.66 -2.61 14.30
N HIS A 212 -5.57 -2.38 15.03
CA HIS A 212 -5.37 -1.16 15.81
C HIS A 212 -5.12 0.06 14.92
N LEU A 213 -4.24 -0.10 13.94
CA LEU A 213 -3.87 0.93 12.98
C LEU A 213 -5.05 1.25 12.07
N ARG A 214 -5.79 0.23 11.62
CA ARG A 214 -7.04 0.41 10.90
C ARG A 214 -8.05 1.25 11.71
N ARG A 215 -8.25 0.95 13.00
CA ARG A 215 -9.14 1.72 13.89
C ARG A 215 -8.66 3.16 14.13
N ALA A 216 -7.35 3.37 14.20
CA ALA A 216 -6.78 4.70 14.28
C ALA A 216 -7.03 5.52 12.99
N ILE A 217 -6.76 4.92 11.83
CA ILE A 217 -7.01 5.55 10.53
C ILE A 217 -8.51 5.83 10.35
N THR A 218 -9.40 4.90 10.73
CA THR A 218 -10.87 5.11 10.74
C THR A 218 -11.29 6.33 11.56
N ARG A 219 -10.64 6.61 12.69
CA ARG A 219 -10.97 7.78 13.52
C ARG A 219 -10.44 9.09 12.94
N LEU A 220 -9.25 9.08 12.34
CA LEU A 220 -8.68 10.25 11.67
C LEU A 220 -9.44 10.60 10.37
N TYR A 221 -10.07 9.61 9.75
CA TYR A 221 -10.81 9.75 8.52
C TYR A 221 -12.18 9.05 8.68
N PRO A 222 -13.22 9.73 9.22
CA PRO A 222 -14.50 9.12 9.58
C PRO A 222 -15.28 8.40 8.45
N GLY A 223 -14.83 8.45 7.18
CA GLY A 223 -15.32 7.63 6.06
C GLY A 223 -14.54 6.32 5.81
N PHE A 224 -13.41 6.12 6.48
CA PHE A 224 -12.51 4.98 6.31
C PHE A 224 -13.11 3.72 6.97
N GLY A 225 -13.89 2.98 6.18
CA GLY A 225 -14.59 1.75 6.57
C GLY A 225 -16.12 1.80 6.38
N GLN A 226 -16.68 2.98 6.08
CA GLN A 226 -18.13 3.17 5.88
C GLN A 226 -18.54 3.03 4.39
N ASP A 227 -17.60 3.20 3.46
CA ASP A 227 -17.87 3.13 2.03
C ASP A 227 -17.90 1.68 1.50
N LYS A 228 -18.88 1.34 0.65
CA LYS A 228 -18.76 0.12 -0.17
C LYS A 228 -17.75 0.41 -1.29
N PRO A 229 -16.81 -0.49 -1.60
CA PRO A 229 -15.85 -0.26 -2.69
C PRO A 229 -16.63 0.05 -3.96
N LYS A 230 -16.50 1.29 -4.47
CA LYS A 230 -16.95 1.56 -5.84
C LYS A 230 -16.08 0.69 -6.72
N ALA A 231 -16.65 0.17 -7.79
CA ALA A 231 -15.85 -0.34 -8.89
C ALA A 231 -15.00 0.79 -9.46
N ALA A 232 -13.81 1.00 -8.88
CA ALA A 232 -12.66 1.30 -9.72
C ALA A 232 -12.63 0.19 -10.80
N ARG A 233 -12.13 0.47 -12.00
CA ARG A 233 -11.67 -0.60 -12.89
C ARG A 233 -10.74 -1.46 -12.04
N HIS A 234 -11.25 -2.59 -11.55
CA HIS A 234 -10.76 -3.15 -10.31
C HIS A 234 -9.35 -3.66 -10.59
N LEU A 235 -8.36 -3.14 -9.86
CA LEU A 235 -7.06 -3.80 -9.79
C LEU A 235 -7.34 -5.26 -9.40
N ASN A 236 -7.19 -6.14 -10.38
CA ASN A 236 -7.62 -7.52 -10.23
C ASN A 236 -6.65 -8.20 -9.27
N VAL A 237 -7.17 -8.86 -8.23
CA VAL A 237 -6.36 -9.70 -7.34
C VAL A 237 -6.79 -11.15 -7.54
N PRO A 238 -6.19 -11.88 -8.52
CA PRO A 238 -6.56 -13.26 -8.78
C PRO A 238 -6.26 -14.15 -7.56
N LYS A 239 -6.93 -15.31 -7.49
CA LYS A 239 -6.58 -16.34 -6.51
C LYS A 239 -5.09 -16.71 -6.62
N THR A 240 -4.45 -17.01 -5.49
CA THR A 240 -3.01 -17.31 -5.41
C THR A 240 -2.54 -18.37 -6.40
N LYS A 241 -3.34 -19.42 -6.65
CA LYS A 241 -3.04 -20.44 -7.67
C LYS A 241 -2.88 -19.85 -9.08
N ARG A 242 -3.74 -18.88 -9.45
CA ARG A 242 -3.66 -18.20 -10.75
C ARG A 242 -2.50 -17.20 -10.81
N GLN A 243 -2.21 -16.50 -9.71
CA GLN A 243 -1.01 -15.63 -9.61
C GLN A 243 0.29 -16.43 -9.79
N LYS A 244 0.43 -17.58 -9.10
CA LYS A 244 1.58 -18.48 -9.29
C LYS A 244 1.72 -18.98 -10.73
N ARG A 245 0.59 -19.29 -11.39
CA ARG A 245 0.60 -19.67 -12.82
C ARG A 245 1.07 -18.53 -13.73
N LEU A 246 0.70 -17.28 -13.44
CA LEU A 246 1.20 -16.12 -14.16
C LEU A 246 2.73 -16.02 -14.01
N VAL A 247 3.23 -16.07 -12.77
CA VAL A 247 4.68 -16.01 -12.50
C VAL A 247 5.42 -17.15 -13.20
N HIS A 248 4.89 -18.38 -13.16
CA HIS A 248 5.50 -19.51 -13.85
C HIS A 248 5.55 -19.33 -15.38
N LYS A 249 4.52 -18.74 -15.99
CA LYS A 249 4.54 -18.41 -17.42
C LYS A 249 5.65 -17.41 -17.75
N HIS A 250 5.80 -16.36 -16.96
CA HIS A 250 6.90 -15.40 -17.12
C HIS A 250 8.27 -16.05 -16.95
N ALA A 251 8.43 -16.91 -15.94
CA ALA A 251 9.68 -17.64 -15.72
C ALA A 251 10.05 -18.54 -16.91
N ASN A 252 9.07 -19.20 -17.53
CA ASN A 252 9.32 -20.10 -18.65
C ASN A 252 9.52 -19.37 -19.99
N SER A 253 8.82 -18.26 -20.23
CA SER A 253 8.91 -17.54 -21.50
C SER A 253 9.99 -16.45 -21.54
N GLY A 254 10.51 -16.04 -20.37
CA GLY A 254 11.41 -14.89 -20.25
C GLY A 254 10.74 -13.54 -20.53
N THR A 255 9.42 -13.52 -20.74
CA THR A 255 8.67 -12.28 -21.01
C THR A 255 8.67 -11.39 -19.78
N PRO A 256 8.96 -10.09 -19.89
CA PRO A 256 8.85 -9.12 -18.80
C PRO A 256 7.47 -9.07 -18.12
N LEU A 257 7.44 -8.65 -16.85
CA LEU A 257 6.19 -8.38 -16.11
C LEU A 257 5.62 -7.00 -16.44
N LEU A 258 6.49 -6.06 -16.79
CA LEU A 258 6.22 -4.65 -17.07
C LEU A 258 6.99 -4.23 -18.34
N GLY A 259 6.55 -3.15 -18.99
CA GLY A 259 7.25 -2.57 -20.15
C GLY A 259 6.58 -2.79 -21.50
N ASP A 260 5.41 -3.44 -21.54
CA ASP A 260 4.52 -3.40 -22.69
C ASP A 260 3.62 -2.16 -22.56
N ASP A 261 4.07 -1.00 -23.04
CA ASP A 261 3.13 0.09 -23.31
C ASP A 261 2.09 -0.47 -24.29
N PRO A 262 0.77 -0.37 -24.03
CA PRO A 262 -0.17 -0.54 -25.13
C PRO A 262 0.21 0.54 -26.15
N ALA A 263 0.50 0.12 -27.39
CA ALA A 263 0.51 1.07 -28.50
C ALA A 263 -0.75 1.95 -28.36
N PRO A 264 -0.64 3.28 -28.56
CA PRO A 264 -1.81 4.14 -28.52
C PRO A 264 -2.88 3.51 -29.42
N GLU A 265 -4.09 3.33 -28.90
CA GLU A 265 -5.19 2.81 -29.70
C GLU A 265 -5.29 3.70 -30.94
N ASP A 266 -4.97 3.16 -32.11
CA ASP A 266 -5.30 3.79 -33.38
C ASP A 266 -6.81 4.01 -33.35
N HIS A 267 -7.21 5.25 -33.09
CA HIS A 267 -8.53 5.72 -33.41
C HIS A 267 -8.67 5.58 -34.92
N LYS A 268 -9.13 4.40 -35.37
CA LYS A 268 -9.70 4.25 -36.69
C LYS A 268 -10.93 5.15 -36.74
N THR A 269 -10.73 6.37 -37.20
CA THR A 269 -11.76 7.15 -37.87
C THR A 269 -12.24 6.32 -39.07
N GLY A 270 -13.38 5.68 -38.87
CA GLY A 270 -14.24 5.15 -39.92
C GLY A 270 -15.61 5.81 -39.78
#